data_AF-M3VEV4-F1
#
_entry.id   AF-M3VEV4-F1
#
_cell.length_a   1.000
_cell.length_b   1.000
_cell.length_c   1.000
_cell.angle_alpha   90.00
_cell.angle_beta   90.00
_cell.angle_gamma   90.00
#
_symmetry.space_group_name_H-M   'P 1'
#
loop_
_entity.id
_entity.type
_entity.pdbx_description
1 polymer ?
#
loop_
_entity_poly.entity_id
_entity_poly.type
_entity_poly.pdbx_seq_one_letter_code
_entity_poly.pdbx_strand_id
1 'polypeptide(L)'
;FLRHRTYARTHTIRPTGVSDTSTWWYTHRDLRKTRGLFRRLIADEHLFTWIDPRLTDDDHRLPRTTSPLEGGPNKAIKDLFRTHRGLPADHARRAAEWKLNSLTAQPRDPWSLVRTEHYNPQSARPKRTPLEDEQIGPGGYGTDFSWEDGNGIQHGWGGRST
;
A
#
# COMPACT_ATOMS: atom_id res chain seq x y z
N PHE A 1 13.42 15.63 -29.36
CA PHE A 1 13.30 15.17 -27.96
C PHE A 1 12.82 13.72 -27.81
N LEU A 2 11.51 13.39 -27.76
CA LEU A 2 11.04 12.01 -27.48
C LEU A 2 11.44 10.90 -28.47
N ARG A 3 11.95 11.28 -29.64
CA ARG A 3 12.45 10.36 -30.67
C ARG A 3 13.94 10.04 -30.53
N HIS A 4 14.66 10.68 -29.61
CA HIS A 4 16.09 10.44 -29.39
C HIS A 4 16.34 9.00 -28.96
N ARG A 5 17.45 8.46 -29.44
CA ARG A 5 17.87 7.07 -29.25
C ARG A 5 19.24 7.03 -28.60
N THR A 6 19.38 6.14 -27.63
CA THR A 6 20.66 5.75 -27.04
C THR A 6 21.05 4.41 -27.65
N TYR A 7 22.30 4.32 -28.09
CA TYR A 7 22.84 3.12 -28.73
C TYR A 7 23.65 2.31 -27.72
N ALA A 8 23.61 0.99 -27.85
CA ALA A 8 24.42 0.08 -27.06
C ALA A 8 25.91 0.34 -27.35
N ARG A 9 26.69 0.59 -26.30
CA ARG A 9 28.16 0.75 -26.35
C ARG A 9 28.75 0.17 -25.07
N THR A 10 30.05 -0.11 -25.08
CA THR A 10 30.79 -0.71 -23.97
C THR A 10 30.60 0.00 -22.63
N HIS A 11 30.46 1.34 -22.63
CA HIS A 11 30.28 2.14 -21.41
C HIS A 11 28.83 2.59 -21.16
N THR A 12 27.87 2.14 -21.96
CA THR A 12 26.47 2.53 -21.80
C THR A 12 25.73 1.50 -20.97
N ILE A 13 25.24 1.90 -19.79
CA ILE A 13 24.40 1.04 -18.94
C ILE A 13 23.07 0.76 -19.66
N ARG A 14 22.79 -0.52 -19.93
CA ARG A 14 21.52 -0.96 -20.52
C ARG A 14 20.42 -0.89 -19.46
N PRO A 15 19.28 -0.21 -19.73
CA PRO A 15 18.19 -0.13 -18.78
C PRO A 15 17.39 -1.44 -18.71
N THR A 16 16.79 -1.70 -17.56
CA THR A 16 15.99 -2.90 -17.30
C THR A 16 14.84 -3.06 -18.30
N GLY A 17 14.65 -4.30 -18.77
CA GLY A 17 13.61 -4.68 -19.72
C GLY A 17 13.91 -4.33 -21.18
N VAL A 18 15.14 -3.91 -21.51
CA VAL A 18 15.62 -3.86 -22.89
C VAL A 18 16.36 -5.16 -23.20
N SER A 19 15.98 -5.84 -24.28
CA SER A 19 16.64 -7.08 -24.72
C SER A 19 18.13 -6.84 -24.99
N ASP A 20 18.97 -7.83 -24.71
CA ASP A 20 20.40 -7.71 -24.97
C ASP A 20 20.74 -7.65 -26.47
N THR A 21 19.89 -8.24 -27.31
CA THR A 21 20.00 -8.16 -28.78
C THR A 21 19.67 -6.79 -29.34
N SER A 22 19.08 -5.89 -28.55
CA SER A 22 18.71 -4.54 -29.03
C SER A 22 19.94 -3.64 -29.09
N THR A 23 20.24 -3.13 -30.30
CA THR A 23 21.36 -2.22 -30.57
C THR A 23 21.09 -0.77 -30.15
N TRP A 24 19.82 -0.43 -29.87
CA TRP A 24 19.42 0.88 -29.38
C TRP A 24 18.13 0.81 -28.57
N TRP A 25 17.86 1.86 -27.81
CA TRP A 25 16.58 2.12 -27.14
C TRP A 25 16.27 3.61 -27.14
N TYR A 26 15.01 3.99 -26.90
CA TYR A 26 14.67 5.40 -26.73
C TYR A 26 15.37 5.96 -25.49
N THR A 27 15.96 7.14 -25.60
CA THR A 27 16.63 7.79 -24.46
C THR A 27 15.63 8.14 -23.36
N HIS A 28 14.46 8.68 -23.73
CA HIS A 28 13.43 9.14 -22.79
C HIS A 28 12.34 8.07 -22.56
N ARG A 29 12.72 6.88 -22.09
CA ARG A 29 11.79 5.74 -21.93
C ARG A 29 10.62 6.06 -21.03
N ASP A 30 10.90 6.58 -19.83
CA ASP A 30 9.86 6.80 -18.82
C ASP A 30 8.90 7.89 -19.26
N LEU A 31 9.41 8.98 -19.83
CA LEU A 31 8.55 10.02 -20.38
C LEU A 31 7.63 9.49 -21.51
N ARG A 32 8.13 8.57 -22.36
CA ARG A 32 7.28 7.91 -23.37
C ARG A 32 6.23 7.01 -22.72
N LYS A 33 6.59 6.25 -21.69
CA LYS A 33 5.64 5.41 -20.93
C LYS A 33 4.55 6.27 -20.29
N THR A 34 4.94 7.32 -19.56
CA THR A 34 4.03 8.27 -18.92
C THR A 34 3.12 8.94 -19.94
N ARG A 35 3.66 9.37 -21.10
CA ARG A 35 2.83 9.91 -22.18
C ARG A 35 1.83 8.86 -22.72
N GLY A 36 2.26 7.61 -22.88
CA GLY A 36 1.38 6.51 -23.30
C GLY A 36 0.26 6.26 -22.28
N LEU A 37 0.60 6.25 -20.99
CA LEU A 37 -0.35 6.15 -19.89
C LEU A 37 -1.39 7.26 -19.94
N PHE A 38 -0.96 8.53 -20.03
CA PHE A 38 -1.91 9.66 -20.13
C PHE A 38 -2.80 9.56 -21.36
N ARG A 39 -2.25 9.21 -22.52
CA ARG A 39 -3.07 9.04 -23.74
C ARG A 39 -4.11 7.94 -23.57
N ARG A 40 -3.75 6.84 -22.90
CA ARG A 40 -4.69 5.78 -22.60
C ARG A 40 -5.75 6.23 -21.61
N LEU A 41 -5.39 6.86 -20.50
CA LEU A 41 -6.35 7.38 -19.52
C LEU A 41 -7.31 8.42 -20.12
N ILE A 42 -6.86 9.23 -21.09
CA ILE A 42 -7.73 10.15 -21.83
C ILE A 42 -8.68 9.37 -22.75
N ALA A 43 -8.16 8.37 -23.49
CA ALA A 43 -8.98 7.55 -24.37
C ALA A 43 -10.02 6.71 -23.62
N ASP A 44 -9.66 6.26 -22.42
CA ASP A 44 -10.51 5.50 -21.50
C ASP A 44 -11.44 6.43 -20.67
N GLU A 45 -11.47 7.74 -20.95
CA GLU A 45 -12.32 8.75 -20.27
C GLU A 45 -12.15 8.80 -18.73
N HIS A 46 -10.94 8.52 -18.24
CA HIS A 46 -10.64 8.49 -16.79
C HIS A 46 -10.05 9.79 -16.23
N LEU A 47 -9.61 10.71 -17.07
CA LEU A 47 -9.12 12.03 -16.64
C LEU A 47 -10.20 13.09 -16.83
N PHE A 48 -10.15 14.13 -15.99
CA PHE A 48 -11.01 15.31 -16.11
C PHE A 48 -12.52 15.03 -16.01
N THR A 49 -12.91 13.94 -15.36
CA THR A 49 -14.32 13.54 -15.19
C THR A 49 -15.17 14.60 -14.49
N TRP A 50 -14.58 15.45 -13.64
CA TRP A 50 -15.26 16.54 -12.94
C TRP A 50 -15.65 17.74 -13.81
N ILE A 51 -15.21 17.79 -15.07
CA ILE A 51 -15.67 18.79 -16.06
C ILE A 51 -16.38 18.13 -17.25
N ASP A 52 -16.56 16.81 -17.25
CA ASP A 52 -17.28 16.13 -18.32
C ASP A 52 -18.79 16.31 -18.10
N PRO A 53 -19.50 17.05 -18.99
CA PRO A 53 -20.93 17.31 -18.84
C PRO A 53 -21.81 16.05 -18.94
N ARG A 54 -21.25 14.91 -19.36
CA ARG A 54 -21.94 13.61 -19.34
C ARG A 54 -21.94 12.95 -17.95
N LEU A 55 -20.97 13.31 -17.11
CA LEU A 55 -20.75 12.70 -15.79
C LEU A 55 -21.07 13.64 -14.64
N THR A 56 -21.28 14.93 -14.93
CA THR A 56 -21.51 15.95 -13.92
C THR A 56 -22.62 16.90 -14.34
N ASP A 57 -23.56 17.17 -13.44
CA ASP A 57 -24.57 18.22 -13.56
C ASP A 57 -24.45 19.21 -12.40
N ASP A 58 -25.31 20.25 -12.37
CA ASP A 58 -25.23 21.29 -11.34
C ASP A 58 -25.57 20.77 -9.94
N ASP A 59 -26.36 19.70 -9.83
CA ASP A 59 -26.75 19.08 -8.55
C ASP A 59 -25.76 17.98 -8.09
N HIS A 60 -25.04 17.36 -9.03
CA HIS A 60 -24.14 16.23 -8.82
C HIS A 60 -22.74 16.54 -9.41
N ARG A 61 -22.07 17.50 -8.78
CA ARG A 61 -20.69 17.84 -9.14
C ARG A 61 -19.69 16.81 -8.61
N LEU A 62 -18.97 16.14 -9.52
CA LEU A 62 -17.87 15.27 -9.12
C LEU A 62 -16.72 16.11 -8.52
N PRO A 63 -16.07 15.64 -7.45
CA PRO A 63 -15.00 16.39 -6.82
C PRO A 63 -13.74 16.42 -7.70
N ARG A 64 -13.16 17.62 -7.85
CA ARG A 64 -11.91 17.82 -8.60
C ARG A 64 -10.70 17.17 -7.95
N THR A 65 -10.70 17.07 -6.62
CA THR A 65 -9.58 16.56 -5.83
C THR A 65 -10.01 15.35 -5.02
N THR A 66 -9.04 14.57 -4.55
CA THR A 66 -9.27 13.47 -3.62
C THR A 66 -9.47 13.93 -2.17
N SER A 67 -9.54 15.25 -1.91
CA SER A 67 -9.73 15.79 -0.55
C SER A 67 -10.98 15.23 0.14
N PRO A 68 -12.15 15.07 -0.53
CA PRO A 68 -13.31 14.43 0.10
C PRO A 68 -13.08 12.94 0.42
N LEU A 69 -12.33 12.22 -0.42
CA LEU A 69 -11.96 10.82 -0.16
C LEU A 69 -11.03 10.72 1.07
N GLU A 70 -10.05 11.62 1.16
CA GLU A 70 -9.10 11.65 2.28
C GLU A 70 -9.72 12.13 3.59
N GLY A 71 -10.57 13.15 3.53
CA GLY A 71 -11.25 13.73 4.69
C GLY A 71 -12.46 12.93 5.17
N GLY A 72 -13.05 12.12 4.31
CA GLY A 72 -14.21 11.28 4.63
C GLY A 72 -13.80 9.82 4.87
N PRO A 73 -13.98 8.91 3.89
CA PRO A 73 -13.76 7.47 4.08
C PRO A 73 -12.38 7.11 4.65
N ASN A 74 -11.29 7.68 4.12
CA ASN A 74 -9.94 7.34 4.58
C ASN A 74 -9.69 7.82 6.00
N LYS A 75 -10.15 9.02 6.36
CA LYS A 75 -10.09 9.49 7.75
C LYS A 75 -10.85 8.55 8.67
N ALA A 76 -12.07 8.16 8.31
CA ALA A 76 -12.91 7.27 9.10
C ALA A 76 -12.27 5.89 9.34
N ILE A 77 -11.62 5.32 8.33
CA ILE A 77 -10.86 4.06 8.45
C ILE A 77 -9.60 4.26 9.32
N LYS A 78 -8.86 5.35 9.11
CA LYS A 78 -7.67 5.67 9.92
C LYS A 78 -8.05 5.81 11.40
N ASP A 79 -9.16 6.49 11.69
CA ASP A 79 -9.66 6.67 13.06
C ASP A 79 -10.12 5.34 13.67
N LEU A 80 -10.82 4.49 12.90
CA LEU A 80 -11.17 3.12 13.33
C LEU A 80 -9.93 2.32 13.77
N PHE A 81 -8.87 2.31 12.97
CA PHE A 81 -7.65 1.57 13.31
C PHE A 81 -6.83 2.22 14.43
N ARG A 82 -6.92 3.53 14.61
CA ARG A 82 -6.32 4.21 15.76
C ARG A 82 -7.00 3.83 17.07
N THR A 83 -8.33 3.74 17.07
CA THR A 83 -9.11 3.34 18.25
C THR A 83 -8.92 1.86 18.58
N HIS A 84 -8.81 1.01 17.55
CA HIS A 84 -8.66 -0.44 17.70
C HIS A 84 -7.27 -0.92 17.26
N ARG A 85 -6.23 -0.50 17.99
CA ARG A 85 -4.87 -0.97 17.75
C ARG A 85 -4.74 -2.46 18.04
N GLY A 86 -3.86 -3.14 17.29
CA GLY A 86 -3.58 -4.56 17.49
C GLY A 86 -4.60 -5.52 16.88
N LEU A 87 -5.54 -5.03 16.05
CA LEU A 87 -6.42 -5.91 15.29
C LEU A 87 -5.62 -6.83 14.35
N PRO A 88 -5.88 -8.15 14.36
CA PRO A 88 -5.38 -9.05 13.33
C PRO A 88 -5.78 -8.55 11.93
N ALA A 89 -4.94 -8.81 10.92
CA ALA A 89 -5.16 -8.28 9.58
C ALA A 89 -6.55 -8.62 9.00
N ASP A 90 -7.04 -9.85 9.24
CA ASP A 90 -8.36 -10.27 8.78
C ASP A 90 -9.50 -9.52 9.50
N HIS A 91 -9.35 -9.26 10.80
CA HIS A 91 -10.32 -8.47 11.57
C HIS A 91 -10.27 -6.99 11.16
N ALA A 92 -9.07 -6.44 10.92
CA ALA A 92 -8.91 -5.07 10.43
C ALA A 92 -9.58 -4.89 9.06
N ARG A 93 -9.40 -5.85 8.15
CA ARG A 93 -10.09 -5.85 6.85
C ARG A 93 -11.61 -5.87 7.04
N ARG A 94 -12.13 -6.79 7.85
CA ARG A 94 -13.57 -6.90 8.11
C ARG A 94 -14.15 -5.62 8.73
N ALA A 95 -13.44 -5.04 9.69
CA ALA A 95 -13.84 -3.79 10.33
C ALA A 95 -13.88 -2.63 9.33
N ALA A 96 -12.91 -2.55 8.42
CA ALA A 96 -12.91 -1.56 7.34
C ALA A 96 -14.06 -1.78 6.34
N GLU A 97 -14.34 -3.03 5.95
CA GLU A 97 -15.49 -3.37 5.10
C GLU A 97 -16.81 -2.88 5.72
N TRP A 98 -17.02 -3.16 7.01
CA TRP A 98 -18.22 -2.74 7.73
C TRP A 98 -18.28 -1.22 7.88
N LYS A 99 -17.15 -0.58 8.15
CA LYS A 99 -17.08 0.88 8.23
C LYS A 99 -17.43 1.53 6.89
N LEU A 100 -16.89 1.02 5.78
CA LEU A 100 -17.21 1.51 4.44
C LEU A 100 -18.69 1.29 4.11
N ASN A 101 -19.24 0.12 4.42
CA ASN A 101 -20.67 -0.16 4.23
C ASN A 101 -21.54 0.83 5.01
N SER A 102 -21.17 1.20 6.24
CA SER A 102 -21.93 2.20 7.03
C SER A 102 -21.91 3.61 6.44
N LEU A 103 -20.96 3.92 5.55
CA LEU A 103 -20.79 5.24 4.94
C LEU A 103 -21.44 5.34 3.54
N THR A 104 -22.03 4.26 3.02
CA THR A 104 -22.75 4.31 1.74
C THR A 104 -24.14 4.92 1.93
N ALA A 105 -24.71 5.48 0.86
CA ALA A 105 -26.05 6.08 0.90
C ALA A 105 -27.16 5.08 1.28
N GLN A 106 -26.94 3.79 0.96
CA GLN A 106 -27.82 2.68 1.31
C GLN A 106 -26.96 1.56 1.91
N PRO A 107 -26.68 1.61 3.22
CA PRO A 107 -25.87 0.59 3.88
C PRO A 107 -26.60 -0.75 3.80
N ARG A 108 -25.89 -1.81 3.42
CA ARG A 108 -26.43 -3.17 3.56
C ARG A 108 -26.55 -3.51 5.03
N ASP A 109 -27.57 -4.28 5.39
CA ASP A 109 -27.63 -4.87 6.72
C ASP A 109 -26.37 -5.72 6.95
N PRO A 110 -25.54 -5.43 7.96
CA PRO A 110 -24.31 -6.18 8.22
C PRO A 110 -24.55 -7.68 8.38
N TRP A 111 -25.71 -8.09 8.92
CA TRP A 111 -26.05 -9.49 9.10
C TRP A 111 -26.31 -10.23 7.78
N SER A 112 -26.80 -9.52 6.76
CA SER A 112 -26.95 -10.09 5.41
C SER A 112 -25.60 -10.50 4.78
N LEU A 113 -24.48 -9.96 5.27
CA LEU A 113 -23.13 -10.32 4.81
C LEU A 113 -22.54 -11.53 5.55
N VAL A 114 -23.19 -11.98 6.63
CA VAL A 114 -22.76 -13.13 7.43
C VAL A 114 -23.24 -14.41 6.75
N ARG A 115 -22.33 -15.14 6.11
CA ARG A 115 -22.55 -16.46 5.51
C ARG A 115 -22.34 -17.58 6.53
N THR A 116 -22.87 -18.76 6.24
CA THR A 116 -22.74 -19.97 7.09
C THR A 116 -21.27 -20.30 7.41
N GLU A 117 -20.37 -20.07 6.45
CA GLU A 117 -18.91 -20.24 6.60
C GLU A 117 -18.27 -19.33 7.66
N HIS A 118 -18.88 -18.19 8.00
CA HIS A 118 -18.35 -17.26 9.01
C HIS A 118 -18.65 -17.70 10.45
N TYR A 119 -19.61 -18.61 10.68
CA TYR A 119 -19.91 -19.13 12.02
C TYR A 119 -18.88 -20.16 12.49
N ASN A 120 -18.15 -20.78 11.57
CA ASN A 120 -17.04 -21.68 11.87
C ASN A 120 -15.80 -21.23 11.10
N PRO A 121 -15.12 -20.15 11.55
CA PRO A 121 -13.94 -19.66 10.87
C PRO A 121 -12.90 -20.77 10.86
N GLN A 122 -12.40 -21.14 9.68
CA GLN A 122 -11.27 -22.06 9.58
C GLN A 122 -10.12 -21.49 10.42
N SER A 123 -9.66 -22.25 11.41
CA SER A 123 -8.47 -21.90 12.18
C SER A 123 -7.39 -21.44 11.22
N ALA A 124 -6.83 -20.24 11.47
CA ALA A 124 -5.75 -19.70 10.69
C ALA A 124 -4.70 -20.80 10.44
N ARG A 125 -4.22 -20.88 9.18
CA ARG A 125 -3.12 -21.74 8.74
C ARG A 125 -2.08 -21.91 9.85
N PRO A 126 -1.48 -23.11 9.99
CA PRO A 126 -0.45 -23.35 10.99
C PRO A 126 0.55 -22.20 10.96
N LYS A 127 0.90 -21.66 12.13
CA LYS A 127 1.97 -20.66 12.29
C LYS A 127 3.06 -21.05 11.30
N ARG A 128 3.43 -20.16 10.37
CA ARG A 128 4.64 -20.37 9.57
C ARG A 128 5.72 -20.73 10.59
N THR A 129 6.19 -21.97 10.55
CA THR A 129 7.39 -22.35 11.27
C THR A 129 8.40 -21.27 10.89
N PRO A 130 9.01 -20.56 11.86
CA PRO A 130 10.16 -19.74 11.52
C PRO A 130 11.05 -20.63 10.67
N LEU A 131 11.31 -20.21 9.42
CA LEU A 131 12.41 -20.82 8.70
C LEU A 131 13.60 -20.56 9.61
N GLU A 132 14.23 -21.63 10.10
CA GLU A 132 15.50 -21.50 10.79
C GLU A 132 16.37 -20.66 9.85
N ASP A 133 16.72 -19.45 10.28
CA ASP A 133 17.71 -18.66 9.55
C ASP A 133 18.94 -19.56 9.50
N GLU A 134 19.31 -20.03 8.31
CA GLU A 134 20.57 -20.75 8.12
C GLU A 134 21.64 -19.88 8.77
N GLN A 135 22.33 -20.45 9.75
CA GLN A 135 23.30 -19.74 10.55
C GLN A 135 24.51 -19.39 9.67
N ILE A 136 24.42 -18.27 8.95
CA ILE A 136 25.54 -17.69 8.21
C ILE A 136 26.43 -16.98 9.24
N GLY A 137 27.28 -17.75 9.92
CA GLY A 137 28.30 -17.23 10.82
C GLY A 137 28.54 -18.13 12.03
N PRO A 138 29.72 -18.06 12.68
CA PRO A 138 30.04 -18.92 13.82
C PRO A 138 29.02 -18.70 14.95
N GLY A 139 28.41 -19.80 15.40
CA GLY A 139 27.35 -19.77 16.41
C GLY A 139 27.87 -19.33 17.76
N GLY A 140 27.38 -18.19 18.26
CA GLY A 140 27.84 -17.63 19.53
C GLY A 140 26.88 -16.73 20.29
N TYR A 141 25.72 -16.37 19.73
CA TYR A 141 24.75 -15.53 20.46
C TYR A 141 23.40 -16.24 20.44
N GLY A 142 23.09 -16.92 21.54
CA GLY A 142 21.75 -17.44 21.80
C GLY A 142 20.76 -16.28 21.94
N THR A 143 19.52 -16.49 21.53
CA THR A 143 18.42 -15.52 21.65
C THR A 143 17.86 -15.40 23.08
N ASP A 144 18.63 -15.84 24.08
CA ASP A 144 18.24 -15.76 25.48
C ASP A 144 18.56 -14.38 26.06
N PHE A 145 17.66 -13.87 26.88
CA PHE A 145 17.86 -12.61 27.58
C PHE A 145 18.84 -12.83 28.75
N SER A 146 20.10 -12.45 28.56
CA SER A 146 21.14 -12.48 29.60
C SER A 146 21.35 -11.10 30.20
N TRP A 147 21.41 -11.02 31.54
CA TRP A 147 21.77 -9.80 32.26
C TRP A 147 23.27 -9.46 32.12
N GLU A 148 24.10 -10.45 31.75
CA GLU A 148 25.56 -10.27 31.58
C GLU A 148 25.92 -9.67 30.21
N ASP A 149 25.03 -9.73 29.22
CA ASP A 149 25.26 -9.21 27.86
C ASP A 149 25.08 -7.68 27.74
N GLY A 150 24.96 -6.97 28.85
CA GLY A 150 24.96 -5.50 28.89
C GLY A 150 23.68 -4.82 28.35
N ASN A 151 22.67 -5.59 27.92
CA ASN A 151 21.39 -5.11 27.38
C ASN A 151 20.32 -4.84 28.46
N GLY A 152 20.75 -4.54 29.69
CA GLY A 152 19.84 -4.20 30.80
C GLY A 152 19.09 -2.89 30.58
N ILE A 153 17.89 -2.80 31.17
CA ILE A 153 17.06 -1.59 31.19
C ILE A 153 17.87 -0.43 31.78
N GLN A 154 18.24 0.54 30.95
CA GLN A 154 18.93 1.72 31.42
C GLN A 154 17.93 2.67 32.08
N HIS A 155 18.06 2.85 33.39
CA HIS A 155 17.39 3.95 34.08
C HIS A 155 18.08 5.25 33.64
N GLY A 156 17.39 6.04 32.82
CA GLY A 156 17.86 7.35 32.39
C GLY A 156 18.11 8.29 33.57
N TRP A 157 19.11 9.16 33.43
CA TRP A 157 19.47 10.17 34.44
C TRP A 157 18.31 11.16 34.65
N GLY A 158 17.53 10.94 35.70
CA GLY A 158 16.57 11.92 36.20
C GLY A 158 17.31 13.15 36.72
N GLY A 159 17.25 14.24 35.94
CA GLY A 159 17.82 15.53 36.32
C GLY A 159 17.26 16.02 37.66
N ARG A 160 18.15 16.37 38.57
CA ARG A 160 17.79 17.13 39.78
C ARG A 160 17.69 18.60 39.37
N SER A 161 16.50 19.18 39.45
CA SER A 161 16.35 20.64 39.49
C SER A 161 16.72 21.13 40.89
N THR A 162 17.78 21.93 40.98
CA THR A 162 17.98 22.91 42.05
C THR A 162 17.12 24.14 41.80
#